data_AF-A0A182PZW1-F1
#
_entry.id   AF-A0A182PZW1-F1
#
_cell.length_a   1.000
_cell.length_b   1.000
_cell.length_c   1.000
_cell.angle_alpha   90.00
_cell.angle_beta   90.00
_cell.angle_gamma   90.00
#
_symmetry.space_group_name_H-M   'P 1'
#
loop_
_entity.id
_entity.type
_entity.pdbx_description
1 polymer ?
#
loop_
_entity_poly.entity_id
_entity_poly.type
_entity_poly.pdbx_seq_one_letter_code
_entity_poly.pdbx_strand_id
1 'polypeptide(L)'
;MGTKTLWLFGAVRIASVFIVSTWFVPDEYWQSLEVAHKLAFDYGHLTWEWTAGIRSYAYPALFAGLYKLLALCGLDTVELLTLLPRVLQACLSAYADYRFHVWCKRSKWSLFLLAFSWCWFFVASRTLANTLEASLTMIALSHFPWNSECTRFLWPVALSFFVRPTSVIPWVPLCLYHIKKSSHPTWELVLKRYLLIGVLTGALCVGIDSYFHGSLVFTWYEFLKYNVLKGVGSFYGEHPWYWYLYAGLPAVLGVYVPPFLLAAYETVRHRQVYRERAILLCSVFFTVLVYSLLSHKEFRFLVPVLPMCLYITADYLARWSRKASSKIIWLTALLFVAANGLMAGYTALVHQRGTLDVMPYLATNAKDYRDEFNNPAKVLFLMPCHSTPLYSHLHQNVSVRFLRCEPNLTDQPNYVDEADQFYDNPMGWIRKNLPVHPLSALPSHVVAFDVLEPQIKDFLSIYQERATFFHTDYPAGRVGGYVKVYERFDPNAAPVAASTTTNAPSVVDEYENEGEDDSIYNP
;
A
#
# COMPACT_ATOMS: atom_id res chain seq x y z
N MET A 1 -25.04 2.47 22.74
CA MET A 1 -23.63 2.08 22.94
C MET A 1 -22.88 1.84 21.62
N GLY A 2 -23.47 1.15 20.63
CA GLY A 2 -22.83 0.89 19.34
C GLY A 2 -22.43 2.13 18.53
N THR A 3 -23.27 3.18 18.53
CA THR A 3 -23.01 4.42 17.78
C THR A 3 -21.75 5.16 18.27
N LYS A 4 -21.51 5.21 19.59
CA LYS A 4 -20.32 5.89 20.16
C LYS A 4 -19.02 5.20 19.74
N THR A 5 -19.00 3.86 19.70
CA THR A 5 -17.82 3.10 19.27
C THR A 5 -17.54 3.28 17.78
N LEU A 6 -18.57 3.33 16.94
CA LEU A 6 -18.40 3.60 15.52
C LEU A 6 -17.80 4.99 15.29
N TRP A 7 -18.29 6.03 15.98
CA TRP A 7 -17.72 7.38 15.90
C TRP A 7 -16.28 7.44 16.38
N LEU A 8 -15.91 6.67 17.42
CA LEU A 8 -14.53 6.57 17.87
C LEU A 8 -13.62 5.99 16.78
N PHE A 9 -14.00 4.87 16.17
CA PHE A 9 -13.22 4.31 15.06
C PHE A 9 -13.19 5.26 13.86
N GLY A 10 -14.30 5.94 13.56
CA GLY A 10 -14.35 7.00 12.56
C GLY A 10 -13.30 8.08 12.83
N ALA A 11 -13.25 8.62 14.05
CA ALA A 11 -12.27 9.63 14.43
C ALA A 11 -10.82 9.13 14.29
N VAL A 12 -10.52 7.90 14.73
CA VAL A 12 -9.18 7.30 14.61
C VAL A 12 -8.78 7.13 13.14
N ARG A 13 -9.68 6.64 12.29
CA ARG A 13 -9.38 6.40 10.87
C ARG A 13 -9.29 7.70 10.07
N ILE A 14 -10.13 8.69 10.36
CA ILE A 14 -10.00 10.02 9.77
C ILE A 14 -8.69 10.67 10.22
N ALA A 15 -8.29 10.55 11.49
CA ALA A 15 -6.99 11.04 11.94
C ALA A 15 -5.83 10.38 11.16
N SER A 16 -5.92 9.08 10.88
CA SER A 16 -4.90 8.39 10.06
C SER A 16 -4.81 8.90 8.62
N VAL A 17 -5.85 9.54 8.06
CA VAL A 17 -5.78 10.17 6.73
C VAL A 17 -4.82 11.36 6.77
N PHE A 18 -4.89 12.18 7.82
CA PHE A 18 -4.09 13.41 7.94
C PHE A 18 -2.71 13.18 8.55
N ILE A 19 -2.55 12.14 9.37
CA ILE A 19 -1.27 11.82 10.02
C ILE A 19 -0.37 11.00 9.08
N VAL A 20 -0.92 10.09 8.29
CA VAL A 20 -0.11 9.28 7.36
C VAL A 20 0.20 10.12 6.12
N SER A 21 1.46 10.54 6.01
CA SER A 21 2.00 11.44 4.97
C SER A 21 3.15 10.83 4.17
N THR A 22 3.44 9.55 4.41
CA THR A 22 4.60 8.84 3.87
C THR A 22 4.22 7.83 2.78
N TRP A 23 5.20 7.43 1.97
CA TRP A 23 5.08 6.36 1.01
C TRP A 23 5.12 4.98 1.69
N PHE A 24 4.43 3.99 1.11
CA PHE A 24 4.52 2.60 1.57
C PHE A 24 4.87 1.64 0.43
N VAL A 25 3.99 1.51 -0.56
CA VAL A 25 4.20 0.65 -1.72
C VAL A 25 3.60 1.27 -2.99
N PRO A 26 4.17 0.99 -4.18
CA PRO A 26 3.63 1.46 -5.46
C PRO A 26 2.15 1.13 -5.69
N ASP A 27 1.72 -0.05 -5.24
CA ASP A 27 0.35 -0.54 -5.40
C ASP A 27 -0.72 0.38 -4.81
N GLU A 28 -0.36 1.27 -3.88
CA GLU A 28 -1.28 2.28 -3.33
C GLU A 28 -1.72 3.32 -4.37
N TYR A 29 -0.99 3.48 -5.46
CA TYR A 29 -1.24 4.50 -6.46
C TYR A 29 -1.40 3.89 -7.84
N TRP A 30 -0.47 3.03 -8.24
CA TRP A 30 -0.40 2.43 -9.57
C TRP A 30 -1.43 1.32 -9.81
N GLN A 31 -2.12 0.87 -8.76
CA GLN A 31 -3.23 -0.09 -8.86
C GLN A 31 -4.57 0.47 -8.38
N SER A 32 -4.62 1.76 -8.04
CA SER A 32 -5.83 2.42 -7.55
C SER A 32 -5.94 3.85 -8.10
N LEU A 33 -5.21 4.81 -7.54
CA LEU A 33 -5.44 6.25 -7.79
C LEU A 33 -5.00 6.71 -9.18
N GLU A 34 -3.86 6.25 -9.69
CA GLU A 34 -3.39 6.58 -11.05
C GLU A 34 -4.32 5.99 -12.11
N VAL A 35 -4.80 4.78 -11.86
CA VAL A 35 -5.77 4.09 -12.73
C VAL A 35 -7.10 4.82 -12.71
N ALA A 36 -7.59 5.17 -11.52
CA ALA A 36 -8.81 5.95 -11.35
C ALA A 36 -8.73 7.33 -12.02
N HIS A 37 -7.56 7.98 -11.92
CA HIS A 37 -7.29 9.24 -12.60
C HIS A 37 -7.38 9.07 -14.12
N LYS A 38 -6.71 8.06 -14.69
CA LYS A 38 -6.78 7.77 -16.13
C LYS A 38 -8.20 7.51 -16.60
N LEU A 39 -9.00 6.78 -15.83
CA LEU A 39 -10.41 6.48 -16.15
C LEU A 39 -11.31 7.73 -16.09
N ALA A 40 -11.03 8.69 -15.21
CA ALA A 40 -11.88 9.87 -15.02
C ALA A 40 -11.56 11.01 -16.01
N PHE A 41 -10.27 11.19 -16.32
CA PHE A 41 -9.74 12.36 -17.04
C PHE A 41 -9.13 12.05 -18.41
N ASP A 42 -9.07 10.78 -18.82
CA ASP A 42 -8.50 10.32 -20.09
C ASP A 42 -6.98 10.56 -20.28
N TYR A 43 -6.26 11.02 -19.25
CA TYR A 43 -4.79 11.06 -19.22
C TYR A 43 -4.24 10.47 -17.91
N GLY A 44 -3.00 9.99 -17.95
CA GLY A 44 -2.42 9.13 -16.92
C GLY A 44 -1.74 7.91 -17.52
N HIS A 45 -1.24 7.03 -16.68
CA HIS A 45 -0.53 5.82 -17.07
C HIS A 45 -1.22 4.55 -16.56
N LEU A 46 -1.37 3.55 -17.43
CA LEU A 46 -1.74 2.19 -17.04
C LEU A 46 -0.51 1.30 -17.18
N THR A 47 -0.17 0.60 -16.11
CA THR A 47 0.92 -0.37 -16.13
C THR A 47 0.55 -1.60 -16.97
N TRP A 48 1.54 -2.46 -17.22
CA TRP A 48 1.36 -3.70 -17.97
C TRP A 48 0.27 -4.59 -17.36
N GLU A 49 0.06 -4.57 -16.05
CA GLU A 49 -0.94 -5.38 -15.36
C GLU A 49 -2.36 -5.12 -15.85
N TRP A 50 -2.67 -3.86 -16.17
CA TRP A 50 -3.97 -3.44 -16.68
C TRP A 50 -4.15 -3.85 -18.13
N THR A 51 -3.09 -3.70 -18.93
CA THR A 51 -3.08 -4.15 -20.33
C THR A 51 -3.26 -5.67 -20.42
N ALA A 52 -2.58 -6.43 -19.57
CA ALA A 52 -2.70 -7.88 -19.45
C ALA A 52 -4.00 -8.36 -18.78
N GLY A 53 -4.80 -7.43 -18.23
CA GLY A 53 -6.08 -7.75 -17.60
C GLY A 53 -5.96 -8.55 -16.29
N ILE A 54 -4.86 -8.41 -15.54
CA ILE A 54 -4.65 -9.19 -14.30
C ILE A 54 -5.15 -8.49 -13.03
N ARG A 55 -5.65 -7.25 -13.15
CA ARG A 55 -6.16 -6.43 -12.03
C ARG A 55 -7.61 -6.06 -12.27
N SER A 56 -8.43 -6.13 -11.21
CA SER A 56 -9.85 -5.80 -11.30
C SER A 56 -10.02 -4.29 -11.22
N TYR A 57 -10.84 -3.76 -12.12
CA TYR A 57 -11.24 -2.36 -12.16
C TYR A 57 -12.28 -2.03 -11.08
N ALA A 58 -12.91 -3.04 -10.45
CA ALA A 58 -13.99 -2.82 -9.49
C ALA A 58 -13.60 -1.89 -8.33
N TYR A 59 -12.35 -1.96 -7.86
CA TYR A 59 -11.86 -1.09 -6.79
C TYR A 59 -11.49 0.33 -7.28
N PRO A 60 -10.60 0.52 -8.29
CA PRO A 60 -10.30 1.86 -8.81
C PRO A 60 -11.51 2.57 -9.44
N ALA A 61 -12.49 1.84 -9.97
CA ALA A 61 -13.71 2.43 -10.53
C ALA A 61 -14.50 3.24 -9.49
N LEU A 62 -14.43 2.87 -8.20
CA LEU A 62 -15.04 3.64 -7.12
C LEU A 62 -14.40 5.03 -7.00
N PHE A 63 -13.07 5.09 -7.06
CA PHE A 63 -12.33 6.34 -7.03
C PHE A 63 -12.48 7.13 -8.34
N ALA A 64 -12.55 6.46 -9.49
CA ALA A 64 -12.80 7.10 -10.77
C ALA A 64 -14.16 7.80 -10.80
N GLY A 65 -15.20 7.15 -10.26
CA GLY A 65 -16.53 7.76 -10.09
C GLY A 65 -16.48 9.00 -9.19
N LEU A 66 -15.77 8.94 -8.07
CA LEU A 66 -15.54 10.08 -7.18
C LEU A 66 -14.82 11.23 -7.90
N TYR A 67 -13.75 10.94 -8.64
CA TYR A 67 -13.01 11.92 -9.42
C TYR A 67 -13.88 12.57 -10.50
N LYS A 68 -14.69 11.76 -11.20
CA LYS A 68 -15.61 12.30 -12.21
C LYS A 68 -16.65 13.23 -11.61
N LEU A 69 -17.19 12.90 -10.43
CA LEU A 69 -18.13 13.78 -9.72
C LEU A 69 -17.47 15.10 -9.31
N LEU A 70 -16.24 15.07 -8.82
CA LEU A 70 -15.49 16.29 -8.49
C LEU A 70 -15.27 17.16 -9.73
N ALA A 71 -14.84 16.55 -10.84
CA ALA A 71 -14.62 17.24 -12.11
C ALA A 71 -15.92 17.89 -12.63
N LEU A 72 -17.05 17.19 -12.57
CA LEU A 72 -18.36 17.73 -12.98
C LEU A 72 -18.80 18.93 -12.11
N CYS A 73 -18.36 18.99 -10.86
CA CYS A 73 -18.61 20.10 -9.95
C CYS A 73 -17.56 21.21 -10.03
N GLY A 74 -16.48 21.05 -10.82
CA GLY A 74 -15.34 21.98 -10.84
C GLY A 74 -14.54 22.00 -9.55
N LEU A 75 -14.49 20.87 -8.83
CA LEU A 75 -13.82 20.69 -7.53
C LEU A 75 -12.69 19.65 -7.60
N ASP A 76 -12.14 19.39 -8.78
CA ASP A 76 -11.05 18.46 -9.05
C ASP A 76 -9.67 19.05 -8.71
N THR A 77 -9.52 19.64 -7.52
CA THR A 77 -8.19 20.07 -7.05
C THR A 77 -7.36 18.86 -6.61
N VAL A 78 -6.03 18.96 -6.72
CA VAL A 78 -5.08 17.90 -6.31
C VAL A 78 -5.35 17.46 -4.86
N GLU A 79 -5.64 18.40 -3.97
CA GLU A 79 -5.90 18.14 -2.55
C GLU A 79 -7.14 17.25 -2.39
N LEU A 80 -8.23 17.54 -3.11
CA LEU A 80 -9.45 16.74 -3.03
C LEU A 80 -9.29 15.37 -3.71
N LEU A 81 -8.56 15.31 -4.82
CA LEU A 81 -8.26 14.06 -5.53
C LEU A 81 -7.36 13.12 -4.72
N THR A 82 -6.49 13.65 -3.87
CA THR A 82 -5.61 12.85 -3.00
C THR A 82 -6.26 12.53 -1.65
N LEU A 83 -7.03 13.45 -1.07
CA LEU A 83 -7.63 13.29 0.26
C LEU A 83 -8.89 12.42 0.26
N LEU A 84 -9.83 12.66 -0.66
CA LEU A 84 -11.15 12.02 -0.60
C LEU A 84 -11.14 10.50 -0.81
N PRO A 85 -10.31 9.91 -1.70
CA PRO A 85 -10.17 8.45 -1.78
C PRO A 85 -9.73 7.84 -0.45
N ARG A 86 -8.80 8.50 0.26
CA ARG A 86 -8.31 8.06 1.57
C ARG A 86 -9.39 8.19 2.65
N VAL A 87 -10.20 9.26 2.61
CA VAL A 87 -11.37 9.42 3.48
C VAL A 87 -12.40 8.30 3.23
N LEU A 88 -12.71 8.00 1.97
CA LEU A 88 -13.63 6.92 1.60
C LEU A 88 -13.14 5.57 2.15
N GLN A 89 -11.86 5.26 1.94
CA GLN A 89 -11.23 4.05 2.47
C GLN A 89 -11.24 4.04 4.02
N ALA A 90 -10.93 5.16 4.66
CA ALA A 90 -10.96 5.30 6.12
C ALA A 90 -12.37 5.08 6.69
N CYS A 91 -13.42 5.56 6.03
CA CYS A 91 -14.80 5.30 6.42
C CYS A 91 -15.17 3.81 6.33
N LEU A 92 -14.76 3.13 5.25
CA LEU A 92 -14.95 1.68 5.11
C LEU A 92 -14.19 0.92 6.21
N SER A 93 -12.93 1.28 6.45
CA SER A 93 -12.12 0.69 7.52
C SER A 93 -12.71 0.97 8.90
N ALA A 94 -13.27 2.15 9.17
CA ALA A 94 -13.94 2.45 10.44
C ALA A 94 -15.20 1.58 10.65
N TYR A 95 -15.96 1.32 9.58
CA TYR A 95 -17.06 0.38 9.64
C TYR A 95 -16.57 -1.04 9.88
N ALA A 96 -15.51 -1.46 9.21
CA ALA A 96 -14.89 -2.77 9.40
C ALA A 96 -14.37 -2.95 10.84
N ASP A 97 -13.75 -1.92 11.43
CA ASP A 97 -13.32 -1.90 12.84
C ASP A 97 -14.50 -2.10 13.80
N TYR A 98 -15.61 -1.41 13.53
CA TYR A 98 -16.84 -1.61 14.29
C TYR A 98 -17.36 -3.06 14.16
N ARG A 99 -17.34 -3.63 12.95
CA ARG A 99 -17.74 -5.03 12.72
C ARG A 99 -16.81 -6.01 13.42
N PHE A 100 -15.51 -5.75 13.45
CA PHE A 100 -14.53 -6.52 14.24
C PHE A 100 -14.82 -6.45 15.73
N HIS A 101 -15.13 -5.26 16.27
CA HIS A 101 -15.49 -5.12 17.67
C HIS A 101 -16.79 -5.88 18.03
N VAL A 102 -17.78 -5.87 17.12
CA VAL A 102 -19.00 -6.67 17.26
C VAL A 102 -18.68 -8.17 17.24
N TRP A 103 -17.83 -8.62 16.31
CA TRP A 103 -17.37 -10.00 16.23
C TRP A 103 -16.67 -10.46 17.52
N CYS A 104 -15.84 -9.59 18.11
CA CYS A 104 -15.17 -9.80 19.40
C CYS A 104 -16.08 -9.65 20.62
N LYS A 105 -17.41 -9.77 20.47
CA LYS A 105 -18.41 -9.65 21.54
C LYS A 105 -18.28 -8.35 22.33
N ARG A 106 -17.82 -7.27 21.67
CA ARG A 106 -17.59 -5.94 22.23
C ARG A 106 -16.57 -5.91 23.39
N SER A 107 -15.56 -6.79 23.34
CA SER A 107 -14.45 -6.78 24.30
C SER A 107 -13.69 -5.45 24.31
N LYS A 108 -13.39 -4.90 25.49
CA LYS A 108 -12.56 -3.67 25.63
C LYS A 108 -11.17 -3.85 24.99
N TRP A 109 -10.58 -5.04 25.12
CA TRP A 109 -9.29 -5.36 24.50
C TRP A 109 -9.36 -5.39 22.98
N SER A 110 -10.47 -5.84 22.39
CA SER A 110 -10.63 -5.80 20.92
C SER A 110 -10.63 -4.37 20.38
N LEU A 111 -11.32 -3.45 21.08
CA LEU A 111 -11.33 -2.04 20.74
C LEU A 111 -9.92 -1.45 20.89
N PHE A 112 -9.27 -1.72 22.02
CA PHE A 112 -7.94 -1.21 22.32
C PHE A 112 -6.88 -1.68 21.31
N LEU A 113 -6.77 -2.99 21.07
CA LEU A 113 -5.76 -3.55 20.16
C LEU A 113 -5.94 -3.07 18.71
N LEU A 114 -7.17 -2.93 18.24
CA LEU A 114 -7.39 -2.48 16.86
C LEU A 114 -7.18 -0.97 16.70
N ALA A 115 -7.57 -0.17 17.70
CA ALA A 115 -7.36 1.27 17.69
C ALA A 115 -5.87 1.65 17.76
N PHE A 116 -5.07 0.88 18.51
CA PHE A 116 -3.65 1.14 18.74
C PHE A 116 -2.70 0.19 17.99
N SER A 117 -3.19 -0.61 17.04
CA SER A 117 -2.30 -1.39 16.15
C SER A 117 -1.55 -0.44 15.22
N TRP A 118 -0.22 -0.42 15.30
CA TRP A 118 0.61 0.44 14.45
C TRP A 118 0.38 0.14 12.96
N CYS A 119 0.40 -1.15 12.60
CA CYS A 119 0.23 -1.62 11.22
C CYS A 119 -1.15 -1.23 10.69
N TRP A 120 -2.23 -1.50 11.45
CA TRP A 120 -3.57 -1.12 11.00
C TRP A 120 -3.76 0.40 10.95
N PHE A 121 -3.21 1.16 11.91
CA PHE A 121 -3.22 2.63 11.84
C PHE A 121 -2.52 3.15 10.57
N PHE A 122 -1.39 2.56 10.21
CA PHE A 122 -0.59 2.94 9.05
C PHE A 122 -1.26 2.60 7.71
N VAL A 123 -2.00 1.48 7.61
CA VAL A 123 -2.56 1.01 6.33
C VAL A 123 -4.06 1.26 6.15
N ALA A 124 -4.83 1.50 7.22
CA ALA A 124 -6.30 1.51 7.15
C ALA A 124 -6.90 2.67 6.35
N SER A 125 -6.18 3.77 6.16
CA SER A 125 -6.58 4.90 5.29
C SER A 125 -5.97 4.84 3.89
N ARG A 126 -4.98 3.96 3.68
CA ARG A 126 -4.28 3.81 2.40
C ARG A 126 -5.16 3.06 1.41
N THR A 127 -5.16 3.50 0.15
CA THR A 127 -6.05 2.97 -0.89
C THR A 127 -5.51 1.67 -1.51
N LEU A 128 -5.08 0.73 -0.67
CA LEU A 128 -4.59 -0.58 -1.07
C LEU A 128 -5.73 -1.59 -1.19
N ALA A 129 -5.65 -2.45 -2.22
CA ALA A 129 -6.54 -3.61 -2.32
C ALA A 129 -6.43 -4.55 -1.11
N ASN A 130 -5.25 -4.66 -0.48
CA ASN A 130 -5.05 -5.42 0.76
C ASN A 130 -5.79 -4.79 1.96
N THR A 131 -5.91 -3.46 2.00
CA THR A 131 -6.70 -2.78 3.04
C THR A 131 -8.20 -3.04 2.83
N LEU A 132 -8.68 -2.98 1.59
CA LEU A 132 -10.03 -3.39 1.24
C LEU A 132 -10.29 -4.86 1.65
N GLU A 133 -9.40 -5.77 1.30
CA GLU A 133 -9.46 -7.20 1.64
C GLU A 133 -9.55 -7.43 3.15
N ALA A 134 -8.73 -6.73 3.95
CA ALA A 134 -8.78 -6.82 5.41
C ALA A 134 -10.09 -6.26 5.99
N SER A 135 -10.58 -5.14 5.45
CA SER A 135 -11.88 -4.57 5.83
C SER A 135 -13.04 -5.52 5.52
N LEU A 136 -13.07 -6.09 4.31
CA LEU A 136 -14.05 -7.11 3.92
C LEU A 136 -13.93 -8.37 4.78
N THR A 137 -12.71 -8.77 5.16
CA THR A 137 -12.47 -9.91 6.04
C THR A 137 -13.05 -9.68 7.44
N MET A 138 -12.89 -8.50 8.03
CA MET A 138 -13.51 -8.15 9.31
C MET A 138 -15.04 -8.14 9.23
N ILE A 139 -15.60 -7.58 8.15
CA ILE A 139 -17.05 -7.56 7.91
C ILE A 139 -17.56 -9.00 7.76
N ALA A 140 -16.90 -9.83 6.96
CA ALA A 140 -17.27 -11.21 6.72
C ALA A 140 -17.20 -12.05 8.00
N LEU A 141 -16.12 -11.96 8.78
CA LEU A 141 -15.95 -12.71 10.04
C LEU A 141 -16.99 -12.32 11.09
N SER A 142 -17.47 -11.09 11.07
CA SER A 142 -18.58 -10.64 11.94
C SER A 142 -19.94 -11.26 11.58
N HIS A 143 -20.09 -11.75 10.35
CA HIS A 143 -21.28 -12.45 9.86
C HIS A 143 -21.05 -13.96 9.74
N PHE A 144 -19.85 -14.43 10.04
CA PHE A 144 -19.50 -15.84 9.92
C PHE A 144 -20.32 -16.68 10.90
N PRO A 145 -20.82 -17.86 10.48
CA PRO A 145 -21.76 -18.69 11.24
C PRO A 145 -21.12 -19.42 12.44
N TRP A 146 -20.62 -18.67 13.42
CA TRP A 146 -19.99 -19.22 14.63
C TRP A 146 -20.97 -20.01 15.50
N ASN A 147 -22.20 -19.52 15.66
CA ASN A 147 -23.25 -20.13 16.52
C ASN A 147 -24.60 -20.34 15.81
N SER A 148 -24.79 -19.78 14.61
CA SER A 148 -26.04 -19.85 13.83
C SER A 148 -25.72 -20.12 12.37
N GLU A 149 -26.70 -20.57 11.59
CA GLU A 149 -26.57 -20.67 10.12
C GLU A 149 -26.67 -19.28 9.49
N CYS A 150 -25.69 -18.93 8.65
CA CYS A 150 -25.65 -17.64 7.97
C CYS A 150 -24.72 -17.74 6.76
N THR A 151 -25.17 -17.25 5.60
CA THR A 151 -24.35 -17.16 4.39
C THR A 151 -24.08 -15.74 3.93
N ARG A 152 -24.44 -14.73 4.74
CA ARG A 152 -24.18 -13.32 4.41
C ARG A 152 -22.69 -13.01 4.30
N PHE A 153 -21.84 -13.76 5.01
CA PHE A 153 -20.38 -13.60 4.90
C PHE A 153 -19.85 -13.94 3.50
N LEU A 154 -20.57 -14.73 2.69
CA LEU A 154 -20.11 -15.10 1.35
C LEU A 154 -20.06 -13.92 0.38
N TRP A 155 -20.88 -12.88 0.56
CA TRP A 155 -20.87 -11.69 -0.29
C TRP A 155 -19.55 -10.89 -0.20
N PRO A 156 -19.09 -10.43 0.98
CA PRO A 156 -17.79 -9.76 1.10
C PRO A 156 -16.62 -10.69 0.74
N VAL A 157 -16.73 -12.01 0.98
CA VAL A 157 -15.70 -12.98 0.57
C VAL A 157 -15.60 -13.10 -0.95
N ALA A 158 -16.74 -13.23 -1.64
CA ALA A 158 -16.77 -13.30 -3.10
C ALA A 158 -16.27 -12.00 -3.72
N LEU A 159 -16.69 -10.84 -3.21
CA LEU A 159 -16.21 -9.54 -3.68
C LEU A 159 -14.69 -9.43 -3.50
N SER A 160 -14.19 -9.80 -2.32
CA SER A 160 -12.76 -9.81 -2.03
C SER A 160 -11.99 -10.71 -3.01
N PHE A 161 -12.52 -11.89 -3.33
CA PHE A 161 -11.90 -12.82 -4.29
C PHE A 161 -11.81 -12.23 -5.70
N PHE A 162 -12.90 -11.66 -6.22
CA PHE A 162 -12.88 -11.11 -7.58
C PHE A 162 -12.05 -9.82 -7.70
N VAL A 163 -11.97 -9.01 -6.64
CA VAL A 163 -11.04 -7.87 -6.61
C VAL A 163 -9.59 -8.36 -6.48
N ARG A 164 -9.35 -9.37 -5.64
CA ARG A 164 -8.03 -9.91 -5.36
C ARG A 164 -8.08 -11.44 -5.15
N PRO A 165 -7.69 -12.25 -6.16
CA PRO A 165 -7.83 -13.71 -6.11
C PRO A 165 -7.10 -14.38 -4.95
N THR A 166 -6.00 -13.79 -4.45
CA THR A 166 -5.24 -14.32 -3.30
C THR A 166 -6.07 -14.35 -2.01
N SER A 167 -7.14 -13.57 -1.91
CA SER A 167 -8.00 -13.56 -0.72
C SER A 167 -8.72 -14.88 -0.48
N VAL A 168 -8.76 -15.80 -1.46
CA VAL A 168 -9.26 -17.15 -1.23
C VAL A 168 -8.47 -17.89 -0.15
N ILE A 169 -7.16 -17.63 -0.04
CA ILE A 169 -6.22 -18.38 0.81
C ILE A 169 -6.66 -18.38 2.29
N PRO A 170 -6.83 -17.22 2.97
CA PRO A 170 -7.33 -17.21 4.34
C PRO A 170 -8.75 -17.76 4.47
N TRP A 171 -9.55 -17.79 3.41
CA TRP A 171 -10.94 -18.27 3.48
C TRP A 171 -11.10 -19.78 3.26
N VAL A 172 -10.09 -20.49 2.73
CA VAL A 172 -10.16 -21.95 2.51
C VAL A 172 -10.48 -22.70 3.81
N PRO A 173 -9.70 -22.57 4.92
CA PRO A 173 -9.98 -23.31 6.14
C PRO A 173 -11.35 -22.95 6.76
N LEU A 174 -11.73 -21.68 6.69
CA LEU A 174 -13.00 -21.17 7.21
C LEU A 174 -14.21 -21.70 6.43
N CYS A 175 -14.13 -21.71 5.10
CA CYS A 175 -15.20 -22.23 4.25
C CYS A 175 -15.34 -23.74 4.40
N LEU A 176 -14.22 -24.49 4.47
CA LEU A 176 -14.26 -25.93 4.74
C LEU A 176 -14.88 -26.23 6.11
N TYR A 177 -14.54 -25.44 7.14
CA TYR A 177 -15.18 -25.55 8.45
C TYR A 177 -16.69 -25.29 8.38
N HIS A 178 -17.11 -24.24 7.69
CA HIS A 178 -18.54 -23.93 7.52
C HIS A 178 -19.28 -25.04 6.78
N ILE A 179 -18.73 -25.56 5.67
CA ILE A 179 -19.33 -26.67 4.91
C ILE A 179 -19.49 -27.91 5.78
N LYS A 180 -18.47 -28.23 6.61
CA LYS A 180 -18.53 -29.39 7.51
C LYS A 180 -19.51 -29.20 8.67
N LYS A 181 -19.67 -27.96 9.15
CA LYS A 181 -20.52 -27.64 10.29
C LYS A 181 -21.99 -27.47 9.91
N SER A 182 -22.27 -26.97 8.70
CA SER A 182 -23.61 -26.55 8.32
C SER A 182 -24.61 -27.70 8.43
N SER A 183 -25.80 -27.37 8.89
CA SER A 183 -26.96 -28.27 8.95
C SER A 183 -27.56 -28.58 7.58
N HIS A 184 -27.27 -27.75 6.56
CA HIS A 184 -27.75 -27.97 5.20
C HIS A 184 -26.98 -29.10 4.51
N PRO A 185 -27.64 -29.88 3.60
CA PRO A 185 -26.94 -30.80 2.73
C PRO A 185 -25.82 -30.09 1.95
N THR A 186 -24.65 -30.72 1.84
CA THR A 186 -23.46 -30.11 1.22
C THR A 186 -23.74 -29.62 -0.20
N TRP A 187 -24.46 -30.40 -1.01
CA TRP A 187 -24.81 -30.00 -2.38
C TRP A 187 -25.68 -28.74 -2.41
N GLU A 188 -26.62 -28.60 -1.47
CA GLU A 188 -27.52 -27.46 -1.41
C GLU A 188 -26.74 -26.20 -1.02
N LEU A 189 -25.89 -26.33 0.00
CA LEU A 189 -25.04 -25.24 0.45
C LEU A 189 -24.08 -24.78 -0.65
N VAL A 190 -23.41 -25.72 -1.32
CA VAL A 190 -22.43 -25.41 -2.35
C VAL A 190 -23.10 -24.84 -3.60
N LEU A 191 -24.14 -25.48 -4.14
CA LEU A 191 -24.75 -25.05 -5.40
C LEU A 191 -25.65 -23.82 -5.22
N LYS A 192 -26.55 -23.82 -4.22
CA LYS A 192 -27.53 -22.73 -4.08
C LYS A 192 -26.97 -21.49 -3.39
N ARG A 193 -25.86 -21.60 -2.65
CA ARG A 193 -25.30 -20.47 -1.89
C ARG A 193 -23.91 -20.08 -2.35
N TYR A 194 -22.92 -20.97 -2.27
CA TYR A 194 -21.55 -20.64 -2.69
C TYR A 194 -21.48 -20.31 -4.18
N LEU A 195 -21.95 -21.22 -5.03
CA LEU A 195 -21.90 -21.06 -6.47
C LEU A 195 -22.78 -19.89 -6.93
N LEU A 196 -24.02 -19.79 -6.44
CA LEU A 196 -24.90 -18.69 -6.82
C LEU A 196 -24.31 -17.31 -6.46
N ILE A 197 -23.84 -17.12 -5.23
CA ILE A 197 -23.24 -15.84 -4.81
C ILE A 197 -21.95 -15.58 -5.58
N GLY A 198 -21.14 -16.62 -5.80
CA GLY A 198 -19.92 -16.55 -6.60
C GLY A 198 -20.19 -16.14 -8.06
N VAL A 199 -21.19 -16.71 -8.70
CA VAL A 199 -21.59 -16.38 -10.08
C VAL A 199 -22.17 -14.97 -10.16
N LEU A 200 -23.05 -14.57 -9.24
CA LEU A 200 -23.62 -13.22 -9.24
C LEU A 200 -22.55 -12.15 -9.05
N THR A 201 -21.67 -12.33 -8.06
CA THR A 201 -20.57 -11.39 -7.79
C THR A 201 -19.55 -11.42 -8.91
N GLY A 202 -19.23 -12.61 -9.42
CA GLY A 202 -18.30 -12.80 -10.53
C GLY A 202 -18.78 -12.17 -11.82
N ALA A 203 -20.05 -12.34 -12.18
CA ALA A 203 -20.66 -11.72 -13.35
C ALA A 203 -20.60 -10.19 -13.27
N LEU A 204 -20.86 -9.62 -12.08
CA LEU A 204 -20.73 -8.18 -11.86
C LEU A 204 -19.28 -7.70 -12.04
N CYS A 205 -18.32 -8.33 -11.36
CA CYS A 205 -16.91 -7.92 -11.45
C CYS A 205 -16.34 -8.13 -12.86
N VAL A 206 -16.63 -9.26 -13.51
CA VAL A 206 -16.23 -9.52 -14.92
C VAL A 206 -16.87 -8.50 -15.85
N GLY A 207 -18.13 -8.12 -15.62
CA GLY A 207 -18.79 -7.07 -16.39
C GLY A 207 -18.11 -5.71 -16.26
N ILE A 208 -17.79 -5.29 -15.03
CA ILE A 208 -17.04 -4.05 -14.76
C ILE A 208 -15.66 -4.09 -15.41
N ASP A 209 -14.92 -5.18 -15.18
CA ASP A 209 -13.55 -5.33 -15.67
C ASP A 209 -13.52 -5.33 -17.20
N SER A 210 -14.45 -6.05 -17.84
CA SER A 210 -14.54 -6.11 -19.30
C SER A 210 -14.95 -4.77 -19.93
N TYR A 211 -15.82 -4.01 -19.25
CA TYR A 211 -16.23 -2.68 -19.71
C TYR A 211 -15.04 -1.71 -19.75
N PHE A 212 -14.26 -1.65 -18.67
CA PHE A 212 -13.11 -0.73 -18.60
C PHE A 212 -11.90 -1.22 -19.39
N HIS A 213 -11.71 -2.54 -19.51
CA HIS A 213 -10.65 -3.11 -20.35
C HIS A 213 -10.92 -2.93 -21.85
N GLY A 214 -12.20 -2.91 -22.26
CA GLY A 214 -12.61 -2.82 -23.66
C GLY A 214 -12.71 -4.17 -24.38
N SER A 215 -12.46 -5.28 -23.68
CA SER A 215 -12.65 -6.65 -24.18
C SER A 215 -13.16 -7.56 -23.06
N LEU A 216 -13.73 -8.73 -23.40
CA LEU A 216 -14.17 -9.70 -22.40
C LEU A 216 -12.95 -10.27 -21.65
N VAL A 217 -12.82 -9.94 -20.37
CA VAL A 217 -11.68 -10.36 -19.54
C VAL A 217 -12.17 -11.05 -18.26
N PHE A 218 -11.59 -12.23 -18.02
CA PHE A 218 -11.73 -12.95 -16.75
C PHE A 218 -10.50 -12.67 -15.89
N THR A 219 -10.49 -11.54 -15.18
CA THR A 219 -9.34 -11.04 -14.43
C THR A 219 -8.71 -12.07 -13.49
N TRP A 220 -9.55 -12.83 -12.79
CA TRP A 220 -9.10 -13.88 -11.88
C TRP A 220 -8.33 -15.02 -12.58
N TYR A 221 -8.67 -15.30 -13.84
CA TYR A 221 -7.99 -16.29 -14.67
C TYR A 221 -6.66 -15.73 -15.22
N GLU A 222 -6.64 -14.50 -15.74
CA GLU A 222 -5.39 -13.87 -16.20
C GLU A 222 -4.41 -13.67 -15.04
N PHE A 223 -4.90 -13.31 -13.84
CA PHE A 223 -4.10 -13.29 -12.62
C PHE A 223 -3.43 -14.65 -12.34
N LEU A 224 -4.20 -15.75 -12.39
CA LEU A 224 -3.66 -17.09 -12.17
C LEU A 224 -2.58 -17.43 -13.22
N LYS A 225 -2.86 -17.14 -14.49
CA LYS A 225 -1.96 -17.40 -15.61
C LYS A 225 -0.63 -16.66 -15.48
N TYR A 226 -0.64 -15.35 -15.22
CA TYR A 226 0.60 -14.57 -15.16
C TYR A 226 1.34 -14.71 -13.83
N ASN A 227 0.64 -14.65 -12.69
CA ASN A 227 1.33 -14.61 -11.39
C ASN A 227 1.68 -16.00 -10.86
N VAL A 228 0.86 -17.02 -11.13
CA VAL A 228 1.08 -18.38 -10.59
C VAL A 228 1.72 -19.29 -11.63
N LEU A 229 1.21 -19.32 -12.86
CA LEU A 229 1.74 -20.24 -13.88
C LEU A 229 3.02 -19.73 -14.54
N LYS A 230 3.10 -18.44 -14.87
CA LYS A 230 4.32 -17.82 -15.43
C LYS A 230 5.32 -17.31 -14.39
N GLY A 231 4.92 -17.23 -13.11
CA GLY A 231 5.83 -16.85 -12.02
C GLY A 231 6.37 -15.42 -12.08
N VAL A 232 5.66 -14.48 -12.75
CA VAL A 232 6.12 -13.09 -12.94
C VAL A 232 6.43 -12.38 -11.60
N GLY A 233 5.86 -12.84 -10.48
CA GLY A 233 6.13 -12.30 -9.16
C GLY A 233 7.60 -12.29 -8.73
N SER A 234 8.43 -13.25 -9.17
CA SER A 234 9.87 -13.30 -8.81
C SER A 234 10.65 -12.08 -9.31
N PHE A 235 10.17 -11.42 -10.37
CA PHE A 235 10.75 -10.19 -10.90
C PHE A 235 10.77 -9.04 -9.87
N TYR A 236 9.85 -9.04 -8.91
CA TYR A 236 9.73 -8.00 -7.88
C TYR A 236 10.54 -8.28 -6.61
N GLY A 237 11.50 -9.21 -6.69
CA GLY A 237 12.39 -9.58 -5.59
C GLY A 237 11.91 -10.81 -4.82
N GLU A 238 12.86 -11.46 -4.15
CA GLU A 238 12.65 -12.75 -3.49
C GLU A 238 13.11 -12.73 -2.02
N HIS A 239 12.44 -13.54 -1.21
CA HIS A 239 12.81 -13.75 0.18
C HIS A 239 12.80 -15.26 0.52
N PRO A 240 13.61 -15.71 1.48
CA PRO A 240 13.58 -17.10 1.93
C PRO A 240 12.19 -17.55 2.40
N TRP A 241 11.90 -18.85 2.31
CA TRP A 241 10.58 -19.40 2.66
C TRP A 241 10.15 -19.07 4.11
N TYR A 242 11.10 -19.00 5.05
CA TYR A 242 10.83 -18.71 6.46
C TYR A 242 10.66 -17.21 6.78
N TRP A 243 10.73 -16.31 5.79
CA TRP A 243 10.67 -14.86 5.98
C TRP A 243 9.44 -14.36 6.72
N TYR A 244 8.26 -14.93 6.44
CA TYR A 244 7.05 -14.58 7.15
C TYR A 244 7.08 -14.94 8.64
N LEU A 245 7.90 -15.90 9.06
CA LEU A 245 8.00 -16.33 10.45
C LEU A 245 8.85 -15.38 11.30
N TYR A 246 9.99 -14.90 10.76
CA TYR A 246 10.92 -14.05 11.53
C TYR A 246 10.74 -12.56 11.29
N ALA A 247 10.30 -12.14 10.10
CA ALA A 247 10.13 -10.73 9.73
C ALA A 247 8.66 -10.38 9.50
N GLY A 248 7.98 -11.11 8.62
CA GLY A 248 6.65 -10.72 8.13
C GLY A 248 5.57 -10.61 9.21
N LEU A 249 5.24 -11.73 9.87
CA LEU A 249 4.22 -11.77 10.92
C LEU A 249 4.64 -10.96 12.16
N PRO A 250 5.91 -11.01 12.63
CA PRO A 250 6.37 -10.16 13.71
C PRO A 250 6.22 -8.66 13.44
N ALA A 251 6.54 -8.18 12.23
CA ALA A 251 6.36 -6.78 11.88
C ALA A 251 4.86 -6.39 11.96
N VAL A 252 3.99 -7.15 11.29
CA VAL A 252 2.54 -6.84 11.23
C VAL A 252 1.89 -6.82 12.62
N LEU A 253 2.34 -7.67 13.56
CA LEU A 253 1.82 -7.71 14.93
C LEU A 253 2.53 -6.74 15.89
N GLY A 254 3.79 -6.40 15.63
CA GLY A 254 4.62 -5.58 16.52
C GLY A 254 4.66 -6.11 17.95
N VAL A 255 4.41 -5.24 18.92
CA VAL A 255 4.39 -5.59 20.35
C VAL A 255 3.29 -6.59 20.75
N TYR A 256 2.37 -6.92 19.84
CA TYR A 256 1.35 -7.94 20.09
C TYR A 256 1.84 -9.37 19.83
N VAL A 257 3.07 -9.56 19.35
CA VAL A 257 3.66 -10.89 19.13
C VAL A 257 3.66 -11.74 20.41
N PRO A 258 4.17 -11.29 21.57
CA PRO A 258 4.19 -12.14 22.77
C PRO A 258 2.81 -12.63 23.23
N PRO A 259 1.77 -11.77 23.41
CA PRO A 259 0.45 -12.28 23.80
C PRO A 259 -0.21 -13.10 22.70
N PHE A 260 0.05 -12.85 21.42
CA PHE A 260 -0.42 -13.71 20.34
C PHE A 260 0.16 -15.13 20.42
N LEU A 261 1.47 -15.27 20.64
CA LEU A 261 2.13 -16.57 20.76
C LEU A 261 1.63 -17.35 22.00
N LEU A 262 1.45 -16.68 23.13
CA LEU A 262 0.85 -17.29 24.32
C LEU A 262 -0.59 -17.76 24.07
N ALA A 263 -1.38 -16.93 23.38
CA ALA A 263 -2.74 -17.26 23.00
C ALA A 263 -2.79 -18.43 22.01
N ALA A 264 -1.86 -18.49 21.05
CA ALA A 264 -1.73 -19.59 20.10
C ALA A 264 -1.37 -20.89 20.82
N TYR A 265 -0.38 -20.86 21.71
CA TYR A 265 0.01 -22.02 22.53
C TYR A 265 -1.15 -22.56 23.37
N GLU A 266 -1.86 -21.68 24.10
CA GLU A 266 -3.03 -22.07 24.89
C GLU A 266 -4.14 -22.67 24.00
N THR A 267 -4.35 -22.09 22.82
CA THR A 267 -5.35 -22.56 21.84
C THR A 267 -5.02 -23.95 21.32
N VAL A 268 -3.75 -24.24 21.00
CA VAL A 268 -3.33 -25.57 20.56
C VAL A 268 -3.52 -26.61 21.69
N ARG A 269 -3.09 -26.27 22.91
CA ARG A 269 -3.22 -27.17 24.07
C ARG A 269 -4.66 -27.48 24.44
N HIS A 270 -5.56 -26.48 24.31
CA HIS A 270 -6.96 -26.59 24.71
C HIS A 270 -7.92 -26.38 23.53
N ARG A 271 -7.60 -26.99 22.37
CA ARG A 271 -8.35 -26.81 21.10
C ARG A 271 -9.85 -27.07 21.21
N GLN A 272 -10.26 -27.99 22.07
CA GLN A 272 -11.68 -28.35 22.26
C GLN A 272 -12.47 -27.28 23.01
N VAL A 273 -11.79 -26.51 23.87
CA VAL A 273 -12.38 -25.40 24.63
C VAL A 273 -12.41 -24.15 23.75
N TYR A 274 -11.31 -23.86 23.05
CA TYR A 274 -11.15 -22.66 22.21
C TYR A 274 -11.35 -22.95 20.72
N ARG A 275 -12.46 -23.60 20.35
CA ARG A 275 -12.73 -24.03 18.97
C ARG A 275 -12.64 -22.90 17.95
N GLU A 276 -13.27 -21.76 18.23
CA GLU A 276 -13.23 -20.58 17.34
C GLU A 276 -11.79 -20.12 17.09
N ARG A 277 -10.99 -19.98 18.16
CA ARG A 277 -9.57 -19.60 18.04
C ARG A 277 -8.76 -20.64 17.27
N ALA A 278 -9.03 -21.92 17.47
CA ALA A 278 -8.31 -22.98 16.78
C ALA A 278 -8.52 -22.92 15.26
N ILE A 279 -9.75 -22.62 14.82
CA ILE A 279 -10.07 -22.48 13.39
C ILE A 279 -9.42 -21.21 12.82
N LEU A 280 -9.46 -20.09 13.54
CA LEU A 280 -8.80 -18.85 13.12
C LEU A 280 -7.28 -19.03 13.05
N LEU A 281 -6.68 -19.71 14.04
CA LEU A 281 -5.25 -20.01 14.06
C LEU A 281 -4.86 -20.94 12.90
N CYS A 282 -5.71 -21.93 12.58
CA CYS A 282 -5.53 -22.76 11.39
C CYS A 282 -5.56 -21.92 10.11
N SER A 283 -6.44 -20.92 10.03
CA SER A 283 -6.55 -19.97 8.92
C SER A 283 -5.29 -19.12 8.75
N VAL A 284 -4.78 -18.57 9.85
CA VAL A 284 -3.54 -17.79 9.89
C VAL A 284 -2.36 -18.67 9.48
N PHE A 285 -2.22 -19.86 10.08
CA PHE A 285 -1.15 -20.80 9.76
C PHE A 285 -1.18 -21.23 8.29
N PHE A 286 -2.35 -21.60 7.77
CA PHE A 286 -2.51 -21.95 6.36
C PHE A 286 -2.08 -20.81 5.43
N THR A 287 -2.47 -19.58 5.75
CA THR A 287 -2.10 -18.40 4.95
C THR A 287 -0.59 -18.15 4.97
N VAL A 288 0.03 -18.17 6.15
CA VAL A 288 1.49 -18.01 6.30
C VAL A 288 2.22 -19.12 5.55
N LEU A 289 1.75 -20.38 5.64
CA LEU A 289 2.34 -21.50 4.93
C LEU A 289 2.28 -21.30 3.40
N VAL A 290 1.10 -21.00 2.84
CA VAL A 290 0.93 -20.81 1.39
C VAL A 290 1.79 -19.65 0.89
N TYR A 291 1.78 -18.51 1.56
CA TYR A 291 2.62 -17.38 1.14
C TYR A 291 4.12 -17.61 1.35
N SER A 292 4.51 -18.48 2.30
CA SER A 292 5.91 -18.87 2.48
C SER A 292 6.46 -19.68 1.30
N LEU A 293 5.59 -20.38 0.55
CA LEU A 293 5.96 -21.15 -0.64
C LEU A 293 6.14 -20.28 -1.90
N LEU A 294 5.67 -19.03 -1.89
CA LEU A 294 5.85 -18.09 -3.00
C LEU A 294 7.21 -17.40 -2.88
N SER A 295 7.92 -17.16 -3.98
CA SER A 295 9.24 -16.51 -3.96
C SER A 295 9.15 -15.07 -3.47
N HIS A 296 8.24 -14.30 -4.05
CA HIS A 296 7.97 -12.92 -3.72
C HIS A 296 7.10 -12.78 -2.46
N LYS A 297 7.52 -11.91 -1.54
CA LYS A 297 6.88 -11.73 -0.23
C LYS A 297 6.84 -10.26 0.14
N GLU A 298 5.70 -9.84 0.70
CA GLU A 298 5.52 -8.50 1.23
C GLU A 298 4.75 -8.53 2.56
N PHE A 299 5.00 -7.53 3.42
CA PHE A 299 4.30 -7.37 4.71
C PHE A 299 2.78 -7.22 4.52
N ARG A 300 2.35 -6.45 3.51
CA ARG A 300 0.93 -6.17 3.27
C ARG A 300 0.10 -7.40 2.91
N PHE A 301 0.72 -8.48 2.43
CA PHE A 301 0.01 -9.73 2.14
C PHE A 301 -0.55 -10.40 3.42
N LEU A 302 0.01 -10.07 4.59
CA LEU A 302 -0.49 -10.56 5.89
C LEU A 302 -1.54 -9.64 6.55
N VAL A 303 -1.77 -8.43 6.03
CA VAL A 303 -2.78 -7.51 6.57
C VAL A 303 -4.19 -8.13 6.61
N PRO A 304 -4.64 -8.93 5.63
CA PRO A 304 -5.93 -9.64 5.69
C PRO A 304 -6.10 -10.61 6.86
N VAL A 305 -5.01 -11.18 7.39
CA VAL A 305 -5.07 -12.11 8.54
C VAL A 305 -4.82 -11.41 9.88
N LEU A 306 -4.39 -10.14 9.87
CA LEU A 306 -4.21 -9.34 11.09
C LEU A 306 -5.45 -9.35 11.99
N PRO A 307 -6.70 -9.17 11.52
CA PRO A 307 -7.87 -9.23 12.38
C PRO A 307 -8.05 -10.58 13.08
N MET A 308 -7.69 -11.70 12.43
CA MET A 308 -7.77 -13.02 13.06
C MET A 308 -6.76 -13.13 14.20
N CYS A 309 -5.54 -12.64 14.00
CA CYS A 309 -4.51 -12.58 15.04
C CYS A 309 -4.96 -11.69 16.21
N LEU A 310 -5.51 -10.50 15.91
CA LEU A 310 -5.99 -9.58 16.94
C LEU A 310 -7.19 -10.15 17.71
N TYR A 311 -8.08 -10.91 17.08
CA TYR A 311 -9.17 -11.63 17.78
C TYR A 311 -8.61 -12.61 18.81
N ILE A 312 -7.67 -13.47 18.39
CA ILE A 312 -7.03 -14.49 19.24
C ILE A 312 -6.35 -13.81 20.44
N THR A 313 -5.60 -12.72 20.18
CA THR A 313 -4.92 -11.93 21.21
C THR A 313 -5.90 -11.22 22.15
N ALA A 314 -6.94 -10.57 21.62
CA ALA A 314 -7.94 -9.84 22.41
C ALA A 314 -8.70 -10.76 23.36
N ASP A 315 -9.10 -11.93 22.87
CA ASP A 315 -9.82 -12.91 23.69
C ASP A 315 -8.88 -13.48 24.79
N TYR A 316 -7.58 -13.67 24.51
CA TYR A 316 -6.61 -14.09 25.54
C TYR A 316 -6.44 -13.02 26.61
N LEU A 317 -6.17 -11.77 26.21
CA LEU A 317 -5.97 -10.66 27.13
C LEU A 317 -7.21 -10.37 27.99
N ALA A 318 -8.42 -10.54 27.45
CA ALA A 318 -9.66 -10.38 28.22
C ALA A 318 -9.82 -11.43 29.33
N ARG A 319 -9.26 -12.64 29.16
CA ARG A 319 -9.25 -13.67 30.21
C ARG A 319 -8.13 -13.44 31.21
N TRP A 320 -6.95 -13.08 30.72
CA TRP A 320 -5.80 -12.73 31.56
C TRP A 320 -6.08 -11.51 32.45
N SER A 321 -6.72 -10.46 31.92
CA SER A 321 -7.01 -9.24 32.67
C SER A 321 -8.01 -9.41 33.80
N ARG A 322 -8.74 -10.53 33.86
CA ARG A 322 -9.59 -10.87 35.03
C ARG A 322 -8.78 -11.35 36.24
N LYS A 323 -7.55 -11.81 36.01
CA LYS A 323 -6.64 -12.32 37.05
C LYS A 323 -5.49 -11.35 37.36
N ALA A 324 -5.14 -10.48 36.42
CA ALA A 324 -4.07 -9.50 36.58
C ALA A 324 -4.49 -8.33 37.48
N SER A 325 -3.52 -7.75 38.19
CA SER A 325 -3.75 -6.52 38.96
C SER A 325 -3.91 -5.30 38.03
N SER A 326 -4.64 -4.27 38.48
CA SER A 326 -4.84 -3.05 37.71
C SER A 326 -3.52 -2.39 37.28
N LYS A 327 -2.48 -2.45 38.13
CA LYS A 327 -1.15 -1.92 37.83
C LYS A 327 -0.53 -2.59 36.60
N ILE A 328 -0.60 -3.92 36.52
CA ILE A 328 -0.03 -4.69 35.40
C ILE A 328 -0.82 -4.45 34.11
N ILE A 329 -2.16 -4.33 34.21
CA ILE A 329 -3.02 -4.02 33.05
C ILE A 329 -2.65 -2.66 32.46
N TRP A 330 -2.54 -1.62 33.31
CA TRP A 330 -2.16 -0.27 32.86
C TRP A 330 -0.73 -0.22 32.32
N LEU A 331 0.22 -0.90 32.95
CA LEU A 331 1.58 -1.01 32.44
C LEU A 331 1.63 -1.66 31.05
N THR A 332 0.87 -2.75 30.86
CA THR A 332 0.78 -3.44 29.56
C THR A 332 0.14 -2.55 28.50
N ALA A 333 -0.95 -1.84 28.85
CA ALA A 333 -1.60 -0.91 27.96
C ALA A 333 -0.66 0.24 27.57
N LEU A 334 0.07 0.83 28.53
CA LEU A 334 1.02 1.91 28.28
C LEU A 334 2.16 1.44 27.36
N LEU A 335 2.72 0.25 27.60
CA LEU A 335 3.73 -0.35 26.73
C LEU A 335 3.22 -0.52 25.30
N PHE A 336 1.98 -1.01 25.14
CA PHE A 336 1.38 -1.19 23.82
C PHE A 336 1.17 0.15 23.11
N VAL A 337 0.68 1.17 23.81
CA VAL A 337 0.51 2.52 23.24
C VAL A 337 1.85 3.13 22.87
N ALA A 338 2.86 3.04 23.74
CA ALA A 338 4.18 3.62 23.49
C ALA A 338 4.87 2.97 22.29
N ALA A 339 4.95 1.64 22.26
CA ALA A 339 5.62 0.91 21.19
C ALA A 339 4.91 1.07 19.84
N ASN A 340 3.58 0.91 19.80
CA ASN A 340 2.83 1.11 18.56
C ASN A 340 2.80 2.59 18.14
N GLY A 341 2.72 3.52 19.09
CA GLY A 341 2.71 4.95 18.82
C GLY A 341 4.02 5.44 18.22
N LEU A 342 5.17 4.96 18.72
CA LEU A 342 6.49 5.23 18.15
C LEU A 342 6.59 4.71 16.71
N MET A 343 6.25 3.43 16.50
CA MET A 343 6.31 2.81 15.17
C MET A 343 5.36 3.49 14.18
N ALA A 344 4.11 3.74 14.59
CA ALA A 344 3.12 4.42 13.76
C ALA A 344 3.57 5.86 13.46
N GLY A 345 4.07 6.60 14.45
CA GLY A 345 4.54 7.98 14.27
C GLY A 345 5.69 8.06 13.27
N TYR A 346 6.74 7.26 13.45
CA TYR A 346 7.89 7.25 12.56
C TYR A 346 7.51 6.84 11.12
N THR A 347 6.79 5.72 10.97
CA THR A 347 6.39 5.22 9.66
C THR A 347 5.38 6.13 8.96
N ALA A 348 4.50 6.82 9.70
CA ALA A 348 3.48 7.71 9.13
C ALA A 348 3.99 9.12 8.78
N LEU A 349 5.02 9.63 9.46
CA LEU A 349 5.42 11.04 9.36
C LEU A 349 6.84 11.27 8.81
N VAL A 350 7.73 10.28 8.89
CA VAL A 350 9.16 10.45 8.60
C VAL A 350 9.62 9.57 7.45
N HIS A 351 9.47 8.24 7.60
CA HIS A 351 10.06 7.29 6.67
C HIS A 351 9.45 7.34 5.26
N GLN A 352 10.29 7.45 4.23
CA GLN A 352 9.91 7.50 2.81
C GLN A 352 8.91 8.62 2.46
N ARG A 353 9.14 9.84 2.96
CA ARG A 353 8.21 10.96 2.76
C ARG A 353 8.40 11.73 1.44
N GLY A 354 9.65 11.94 1.04
CA GLY A 354 10.03 12.85 -0.07
C GLY A 354 9.38 12.55 -1.42
N THR A 355 9.03 11.29 -1.71
CA THR A 355 8.34 10.89 -2.95
C THR A 355 6.90 11.37 -3.03
N LEU A 356 6.27 11.68 -1.90
CA LEU A 356 4.97 12.34 -1.84
C LEU A 356 5.10 13.85 -1.73
N ASP A 357 6.03 14.35 -0.91
CA ASP A 357 6.24 15.79 -0.72
C ASP A 357 6.65 16.53 -2.02
N VAL A 358 7.35 15.85 -2.93
CA VAL A 358 7.73 16.42 -4.23
C VAL A 358 6.52 16.68 -5.15
N MET A 359 5.41 15.95 -4.97
CA MET A 359 4.30 15.99 -5.94
C MET A 359 3.50 17.30 -5.89
N PRO A 360 3.10 17.85 -4.72
CA PRO A 360 2.47 19.17 -4.65
C PRO A 360 3.35 20.30 -5.21
N TYR A 361 4.67 20.21 -5.00
CA TYR A 361 5.63 21.16 -5.56
C TYR A 361 5.60 21.14 -7.09
N LEU A 362 5.67 19.94 -7.69
CA LEU A 362 5.58 19.78 -9.14
C LEU A 362 4.21 20.19 -9.68
N ALA A 363 3.12 19.85 -8.99
CA ALA A 363 1.75 20.19 -9.41
C ALA A 363 1.55 21.70 -9.49
N THR A 364 2.04 22.42 -8.48
CA THR A 364 1.95 23.89 -8.40
C THR A 364 2.81 24.54 -9.47
N ASN A 365 4.07 24.12 -9.57
CA ASN A 365 5.02 24.76 -10.49
C ASN A 365 4.74 24.42 -11.94
N ALA A 366 4.26 23.22 -12.26
CA ALA A 366 4.01 22.79 -13.64
C ALA A 366 2.75 23.42 -14.27
N LYS A 367 1.79 23.89 -13.46
CA LYS A 367 0.50 24.40 -13.95
C LYS A 367 0.65 25.58 -14.92
N ASP A 368 1.38 26.60 -14.49
CA ASP A 368 1.58 27.84 -15.25
C ASP A 368 2.98 27.93 -15.88
N TYR A 369 3.79 26.89 -15.75
CA TYR A 369 5.14 26.84 -16.31
C TYR A 369 5.13 26.97 -17.83
N ARG A 370 5.96 27.87 -18.36
CA ARG A 370 6.28 27.94 -19.78
C ARG A 370 7.79 28.06 -19.93
N ASP A 371 8.35 27.21 -20.78
CA ASP A 371 9.78 27.29 -21.13
C ASP A 371 10.05 28.47 -22.08
N GLU A 372 11.32 28.68 -22.41
CA GLU A 372 11.81 29.74 -23.29
C GLU A 372 11.23 29.69 -24.73
N PHE A 373 10.57 28.58 -25.09
CA PHE A 373 9.88 28.36 -26.35
C PHE A 373 8.35 28.31 -26.18
N ASN A 374 7.83 28.72 -25.03
CA ASN A 374 6.41 28.69 -24.65
C ASN A 374 5.79 27.26 -24.62
N ASN A 375 6.60 26.23 -24.39
CA ASN A 375 6.11 24.87 -24.16
C ASN A 375 5.70 24.65 -22.71
N PRO A 376 4.71 23.76 -22.44
CA PRO A 376 4.40 23.32 -21.09
C PRO A 376 5.56 22.49 -20.48
N ALA A 377 5.51 22.29 -19.17
CA ALA A 377 6.52 21.52 -18.45
C ALA A 377 6.71 20.11 -19.03
N LYS A 378 7.97 19.64 -19.01
CA LYS A 378 8.36 18.27 -19.34
C LYS A 378 9.13 17.70 -18.16
N VAL A 379 8.48 16.84 -17.39
CA VAL A 379 9.03 16.29 -16.14
C VAL A 379 9.60 14.90 -16.42
N LEU A 380 10.87 14.69 -16.06
CA LEU A 380 11.55 13.41 -16.14
C LEU A 380 11.90 12.90 -14.75
N PHE A 381 11.34 11.76 -14.36
CA PHE A 381 11.70 11.04 -13.13
C PHE A 381 12.80 10.03 -13.43
N LEU A 382 14.02 10.32 -12.97
CA LEU A 382 15.17 9.40 -12.96
C LEU A 382 15.27 8.77 -11.57
N MET A 383 14.28 7.93 -11.27
CA MET A 383 14.12 7.23 -9.99
C MET A 383 13.71 5.79 -10.28
N PRO A 384 13.82 4.84 -9.34
CA PRO A 384 13.26 3.50 -9.51
C PRO A 384 11.80 3.62 -9.96
N CYS A 385 11.38 2.72 -10.85
CA CYS A 385 10.03 2.76 -11.39
C CYS A 385 8.98 2.83 -10.28
N HIS A 386 7.90 3.56 -10.55
CA HIS A 386 6.77 3.69 -9.64
C HIS A 386 7.09 4.31 -8.26
N SER A 387 8.23 5.01 -8.09
CA SER A 387 8.60 5.67 -6.83
C SER A 387 7.68 6.83 -6.43
N THR A 388 6.91 7.39 -7.36
CA THR A 388 6.00 8.52 -7.12
C THR A 388 4.61 8.21 -7.69
N PRO A 389 3.53 8.86 -7.20
CA PRO A 389 2.15 8.56 -7.60
C PRO A 389 1.69 9.26 -8.91
N LEU A 390 2.63 9.76 -9.72
CA LEU A 390 2.43 10.32 -11.07
C LEU A 390 1.23 11.30 -11.19
N TYR A 391 0.32 11.09 -12.14
CA TYR A 391 -0.75 12.05 -12.47
C TYR A 391 -1.83 12.13 -11.40
N SER A 392 -2.05 11.08 -10.61
CA SER A 392 -3.00 11.11 -9.50
C SER A 392 -2.68 12.16 -8.43
N HIS A 393 -1.42 12.61 -8.34
CA HIS A 393 -0.99 13.69 -7.43
C HIS A 393 -0.39 14.90 -8.15
N LEU A 394 -0.07 14.78 -9.45
CA LEU A 394 0.34 15.93 -10.25
C LEU A 394 -0.88 16.71 -10.76
N HIS A 395 -1.89 16.00 -11.26
CA HIS A 395 -3.11 16.52 -11.89
C HIS A 395 -2.87 17.72 -12.85
N GLN A 396 -1.76 17.69 -13.59
CA GLN A 396 -1.47 18.62 -14.67
C GLN A 396 -1.31 17.82 -15.96
N ASN A 397 -1.93 18.27 -17.05
CA ASN A 397 -1.79 17.62 -18.36
C ASN A 397 -0.49 18.07 -19.05
N VAL A 398 0.63 17.74 -18.41
CA VAL A 398 2.00 18.01 -18.86
C VAL A 398 2.69 16.70 -19.23
N SER A 399 3.78 16.79 -20.00
CA SER A 399 4.53 15.59 -20.39
C SER A 399 5.31 15.06 -19.21
N VAL A 400 5.06 13.81 -18.82
CA VAL A 400 5.81 13.13 -17.76
C VAL A 400 6.43 11.85 -18.32
N ARG A 401 7.72 11.65 -18.07
CA ARG A 401 8.45 10.40 -18.35
C ARG A 401 9.08 9.88 -17.05
N PHE A 402 9.07 8.57 -16.86
CA PHE A 402 9.73 7.88 -15.77
C PHE A 402 10.38 6.60 -16.30
N LEU A 403 11.34 6.03 -15.56
CA LEU A 403 11.96 4.76 -15.91
C LEU A 403 10.96 3.61 -15.76
N ARG A 404 10.72 2.84 -16.82
CA ARG A 404 9.81 1.69 -16.80
C ARG A 404 10.51 0.43 -16.30
N CYS A 405 9.75 -0.45 -15.69
CA CYS A 405 10.19 -1.77 -15.21
C CYS A 405 9.16 -2.84 -15.59
N GLU A 406 8.82 -2.89 -16.88
CA GLU A 406 7.90 -3.91 -17.37
C GLU A 406 8.58 -5.29 -17.29
N PRO A 407 7.90 -6.35 -16.83
CA PRO A 407 8.47 -7.69 -16.81
C PRO A 407 8.60 -8.25 -18.23
N ASN A 408 9.37 -9.32 -18.39
CA ASN A 408 9.53 -9.99 -19.67
C ASN A 408 8.27 -10.76 -20.10
N LEU A 409 7.28 -10.05 -20.64
CA LEU A 409 6.00 -10.66 -21.05
C LEU A 409 6.11 -11.46 -22.35
N THR A 410 7.13 -11.20 -23.15
CA THR A 410 7.36 -11.81 -24.47
C THR A 410 8.43 -12.91 -24.45
N ASP A 411 8.89 -13.32 -23.27
CA ASP A 411 9.90 -14.38 -23.07
C ASP A 411 11.18 -14.14 -23.91
N GLN A 412 11.61 -12.88 -24.04
CA GLN A 412 12.83 -12.52 -24.75
C GLN A 412 14.07 -13.03 -24.00
N PRO A 413 15.05 -13.64 -24.68
CA PRO A 413 16.27 -14.09 -24.03
C PRO A 413 17.10 -12.89 -23.54
N ASN A 414 17.68 -13.00 -22.35
CA ASN A 414 18.50 -11.95 -21.73
C ASN A 414 17.78 -10.59 -21.59
N TYR A 415 16.48 -10.63 -21.30
CA TYR A 415 15.70 -9.43 -21.06
C TYR A 415 16.20 -8.67 -19.83
N VAL A 416 16.40 -7.37 -19.98
CA VAL A 416 16.69 -6.41 -18.91
C VAL A 416 15.74 -5.24 -19.12
N ASP A 417 15.03 -4.81 -18.08
CA ASP A 417 14.08 -3.70 -18.20
C ASP A 417 14.78 -2.33 -18.33
N GLU A 418 14.01 -1.29 -18.67
CA GLU A 418 14.54 0.07 -18.91
C GLU A 418 15.22 0.66 -17.66
N ALA A 419 14.66 0.42 -16.46
CA ALA A 419 15.23 0.93 -15.22
C ALA A 419 16.57 0.23 -14.91
N ASP A 420 16.64 -1.09 -15.03
CA ASP A 420 17.90 -1.82 -14.85
C ASP A 420 18.97 -1.41 -15.87
N GLN A 421 18.61 -1.25 -17.16
CA GLN A 421 19.53 -0.72 -18.17
C GLN A 421 20.02 0.69 -17.84
N PHE A 422 19.16 1.54 -17.28
CA PHE A 422 19.53 2.88 -16.85
C PHE A 422 20.53 2.84 -15.69
N TYR A 423 20.27 2.05 -14.65
CA TYR A 423 21.14 2.00 -13.47
C TYR A 423 22.48 1.29 -13.70
N ASP A 424 22.60 0.48 -14.76
CA ASP A 424 23.89 -0.09 -15.19
C ASP A 424 24.82 0.95 -15.82
N ASN A 425 24.28 1.88 -16.64
CA ASN A 425 25.05 2.97 -17.24
C ASN A 425 24.19 4.24 -17.44
N PRO A 426 24.01 5.07 -16.39
CA PRO A 426 23.09 6.21 -16.42
C PRO A 426 23.39 7.21 -17.54
N MET A 427 24.65 7.62 -17.70
CA MET A 427 25.05 8.57 -18.74
C MET A 427 24.94 7.99 -20.15
N GLY A 428 25.31 6.72 -20.33
CA GLY A 428 25.15 6.03 -21.61
C GLY A 428 23.67 5.93 -22.01
N TRP A 429 22.81 5.61 -21.05
CA TRP A 429 21.36 5.57 -21.26
C TRP A 429 20.81 6.96 -21.60
N ILE A 430 21.21 8.01 -20.87
CA ILE A 430 20.77 9.39 -21.13
C ILE A 430 21.14 9.83 -22.54
N ARG A 431 22.40 9.63 -22.96
CA ARG A 431 22.88 9.99 -24.30
C ARG A 431 22.15 9.25 -25.41
N LYS A 432 21.70 8.02 -25.15
CA LYS A 432 20.96 7.18 -26.10
C LYS A 432 19.48 7.54 -26.18
N ASN A 433 18.86 7.91 -25.06
CA ASN A 433 17.39 8.00 -24.92
C ASN A 433 16.85 9.43 -24.83
N LEU A 434 17.69 10.44 -24.61
CA LEU A 434 17.31 11.85 -24.60
C LEU A 434 17.90 12.57 -25.83
N PRO A 435 17.10 13.42 -26.50
CA PRO A 435 17.58 14.18 -27.65
C PRO A 435 18.58 15.25 -27.21
N VAL A 436 19.67 15.42 -27.97
CA VAL A 436 20.66 16.49 -27.72
C VAL A 436 20.16 17.83 -28.25
N HIS A 437 19.48 17.82 -29.40
CA HIS A 437 18.90 19.01 -30.04
C HIS A 437 17.52 18.72 -30.62
N PRO A 438 16.62 19.72 -30.66
CA PRO A 438 16.76 21.06 -30.05
C PRO A 438 16.68 21.02 -28.52
N LEU A 439 17.18 22.05 -27.81
CA LEU A 439 17.11 22.12 -26.33
C LEU A 439 15.67 21.99 -25.81
N SER A 440 14.69 22.53 -26.53
CA SER A 440 13.27 22.40 -26.22
C SER A 440 12.79 20.94 -26.11
N ALA A 441 13.50 19.98 -26.70
CA ALA A 441 13.17 18.56 -26.63
C ALA A 441 13.63 17.89 -25.33
N LEU A 442 14.58 18.49 -24.60
CA LEU A 442 15.00 18.02 -23.29
C LEU A 442 13.91 18.25 -22.24
N PRO A 443 13.92 17.48 -21.14
CA PRO A 443 13.09 17.77 -19.97
C PRO A 443 13.32 19.21 -19.48
N SER A 444 12.26 19.86 -19.01
CA SER A 444 12.40 21.11 -18.27
C SER A 444 12.68 20.85 -16.80
N HIS A 445 12.16 19.75 -16.25
CA HIS A 445 12.38 19.34 -14.87
C HIS A 445 12.92 17.90 -14.82
N VAL A 446 13.91 17.67 -13.96
CA VAL A 446 14.44 16.35 -13.64
C VAL A 446 14.25 16.11 -12.15
N VAL A 447 13.67 14.97 -11.81
CA VAL A 447 13.44 14.53 -10.44
C VAL A 447 14.23 13.26 -10.21
N ALA A 448 15.07 13.24 -9.18
CA ALA A 448 15.96 12.12 -8.89
C ALA A 448 16.19 11.97 -7.38
N PHE A 449 16.62 10.78 -6.96
CA PHE A 449 17.23 10.64 -5.63
C PHE A 449 18.65 11.21 -5.65
N ASP A 450 19.07 11.79 -4.53
CA ASP A 450 20.42 12.34 -4.32
C ASP A 450 21.54 11.33 -4.59
N VAL A 451 21.33 10.03 -4.30
CA VAL A 451 22.31 8.97 -4.59
C VAL A 451 22.67 8.83 -6.08
N LEU A 452 21.81 9.27 -7.00
CA LEU A 452 22.05 9.20 -8.44
C LEU A 452 22.89 10.38 -8.94
N GLU A 453 22.88 11.51 -8.24
CA GLU A 453 23.48 12.78 -8.68
C GLU A 453 24.94 12.66 -9.15
N PRO A 454 25.86 11.95 -8.45
CA PRO A 454 27.24 11.82 -8.89
C PRO A 454 27.38 11.12 -10.26
N GLN A 455 26.45 10.23 -10.60
CA GLN A 455 26.50 9.42 -11.81
C GLN A 455 25.97 10.17 -13.04
N ILE A 456 25.19 11.24 -12.85
CA ILE A 456 24.58 12.02 -13.94
C ILE A 456 25.01 13.50 -13.93
N LYS A 457 26.10 13.83 -13.23
CA LYS A 457 26.58 15.20 -13.05
C LYS A 457 26.77 15.97 -14.37
N ASP A 458 27.31 15.33 -15.39
CA ASP A 458 27.48 15.94 -16.71
C ASP A 458 26.15 16.36 -17.34
N PHE A 459 25.12 15.51 -17.20
CA PHE A 459 23.77 15.82 -17.68
C PHE A 459 23.13 16.94 -16.86
N LEU A 460 23.35 16.96 -15.54
CA LEU A 460 22.85 18.01 -14.64
C LEU A 460 23.56 19.35 -14.80
N SER A 461 24.67 19.44 -15.54
CA SER A 461 25.41 20.70 -15.74
C SER A 461 24.59 21.84 -16.37
N ILE A 462 23.53 21.50 -17.10
CA ILE A 462 22.58 22.45 -17.70
C ILE A 462 21.28 22.61 -16.89
N TYR A 463 21.24 22.10 -15.67
CA TYR A 463 20.12 22.20 -14.76
C TYR A 463 20.54 22.84 -13.43
N GLN A 464 19.61 23.57 -12.81
CA GLN A 464 19.75 24.17 -11.49
C GLN A 464 18.91 23.39 -10.47
N GLU A 465 19.49 23.02 -9.33
CA GLU A 465 18.71 22.48 -8.21
C GLU A 465 17.72 23.55 -7.70
N ARG A 466 16.43 23.20 -7.65
CA ARG A 466 15.35 24.10 -7.22
C ARG A 466 14.73 23.72 -5.89
N ALA A 467 14.69 22.43 -5.57
CA ALA A 467 14.11 21.93 -4.34
C ALA A 467 14.71 20.59 -3.93
N THR A 468 14.77 20.36 -2.62
CA THR A 468 15.26 19.12 -2.00
C THR A 468 14.30 18.73 -0.89
N PHE A 469 13.84 17.49 -0.91
CA PHE A 469 12.86 16.94 0.03
C PHE A 469 13.45 15.74 0.75
N PHE A 470 13.38 15.73 2.09
CA PHE A 470 13.80 14.59 2.88
C PHE A 470 12.96 13.36 2.55
N HIS A 471 13.62 12.22 2.30
CA HIS A 471 12.97 10.96 1.98
C HIS A 471 13.05 9.97 3.13
N THR A 472 14.25 9.57 3.57
CA THR A 472 14.43 8.49 4.54
C THR A 472 15.76 8.61 5.26
N ASP A 473 15.79 8.19 6.53
CA ASP A 473 17.04 8.04 7.30
C ASP A 473 17.86 6.82 6.85
N TYR A 474 17.22 5.88 6.15
CA TYR A 474 17.80 4.61 5.72
C TYR A 474 17.78 4.50 4.19
N PRO A 475 18.68 5.20 3.48
CA PRO A 475 18.85 5.03 2.04
C PRO A 475 19.38 3.63 1.72
N ALA A 476 18.97 3.06 0.59
CA ALA A 476 19.36 1.71 0.20
C ALA A 476 19.42 1.58 -1.33
N GLY A 477 20.58 1.16 -1.84
CA GLY A 477 20.81 0.92 -3.26
C GLY A 477 20.48 2.13 -4.13
N ARG A 478 19.38 2.06 -4.89
CA ARG A 478 18.92 3.10 -5.83
C ARG A 478 18.04 4.18 -5.18
N VAL A 479 17.69 4.00 -3.90
CA VAL A 479 16.86 4.93 -3.13
C VAL A 479 17.74 5.74 -2.21
N GLY A 480 17.73 7.06 -2.39
CA GLY A 480 18.54 8.01 -1.65
C GLY A 480 17.83 8.62 -0.43
N GLY A 481 18.57 9.40 0.35
CA GLY A 481 18.06 10.06 1.56
C GLY A 481 17.17 11.27 1.23
N TYR A 482 17.33 11.84 0.03
CA TYR A 482 16.59 13.01 -0.43
C TYR A 482 16.08 12.84 -1.87
N VAL A 483 14.89 13.40 -2.15
CA VAL A 483 14.38 13.61 -3.51
C VAL A 483 14.70 15.03 -3.93
N LYS A 484 15.41 15.19 -5.04
CA LYS A 484 15.82 16.49 -5.59
C LYS A 484 15.07 16.80 -6.88
N VAL A 485 14.78 18.09 -7.08
CA VAL A 485 14.19 18.62 -8.30
C VAL A 485 15.15 19.61 -8.93
N TYR A 486 15.47 19.37 -10.18
CA TYR A 486 16.33 20.21 -11.01
C TYR A 486 15.50 20.82 -12.14
N GLU A 487 15.73 22.09 -12.45
CA GLU A 487 15.10 22.80 -13.57
C GLU A 487 16.16 23.19 -14.59
N ARG A 488 15.88 23.03 -15.88
CA ARG A 488 16.81 23.40 -16.95
C ARG A 488 17.09 24.90 -16.91
N PHE A 489 18.34 25.32 -17.10
CA PHE A 489 18.66 26.74 -17.21
C PHE A 489 17.92 27.37 -18.39
N ASP A 490 17.25 28.49 -18.13
CA ASP A 490 16.72 29.38 -19.17
C ASP A 490 17.79 30.43 -19.52
N PRO A 491 18.42 30.36 -20.71
CA PRO A 491 19.42 31.34 -21.13
C PRO A 491 18.83 32.74 -21.36
N ASN A 492 17.50 32.88 -21.45
CA ASN A 492 16.79 34.15 -21.65
C ASN A 492 16.24 34.72 -20.33
N ALA A 493 16.33 34.00 -19.22
CA ALA A 493 15.88 34.49 -17.92
C ALA A 493 16.83 35.59 -17.39
N ALA A 494 16.25 36.69 -16.91
CA ALA A 494 17.01 37.72 -16.20
C ALA A 494 17.71 37.08 -14.97
N PRO A 495 18.94 37.52 -14.59
CA PRO A 495 19.64 36.95 -13.45
C PRO A 495 18.78 37.09 -12.18
N VAL A 496 18.29 35.98 -11.65
CA VAL A 496 17.53 35.96 -10.41
C VAL A 496 18.52 36.10 -9.25
N ALA A 497 18.36 37.16 -8.45
CA ALA A 497 19.12 37.35 -7.22
C ALA A 497 18.90 36.15 -6.29
N ALA A 498 19.98 35.54 -5.80
CA ALA A 498 19.93 34.40 -4.90
C ALA A 498 19.13 34.74 -3.64
N SER A 499 17.88 34.29 -3.56
CA SER A 499 17.08 34.29 -2.34
C SER A 499 17.27 32.97 -1.61
N THR A 500 18.28 32.89 -0.75
CA THR A 500 18.40 31.87 0.28
C THR A 500 17.24 32.04 1.27
N THR A 501 16.16 31.28 1.08
CA THR A 501 15.16 31.06 2.14
C THR A 501 15.54 29.80 2.91
N THR A 502 16.55 29.93 3.75
CA THR A 502 16.83 28.96 4.82
C THR A 502 15.81 29.17 5.94
N ASN A 503 14.75 28.37 5.96
CA ASN A 503 14.00 28.10 7.19
C ASN A 503 14.38 26.68 7.67
N ALA A 504 15.53 26.59 8.31
CA ALA A 504 15.89 25.47 9.17
C ALA A 504 15.96 26.00 10.62
N PRO A 505 15.34 25.36 11.61
CA PRO A 505 15.56 25.70 13.01
C PRO A 505 16.98 25.30 13.40
N SER A 506 17.74 26.28 13.86
CA SER A 506 19.09 26.16 14.39
C SER A 506 19.16 25.18 15.57
N VAL A 507 19.90 24.08 15.38
CA VAL A 507 20.56 23.37 16.48
C VAL A 507 22.05 23.54 16.25
N VAL A 508 22.71 24.04 17.28
CA VAL A 508 24.12 24.38 17.34
C VAL A 508 24.94 23.10 17.40
N ASP A 509 25.83 22.88 16.44
CA ASP A 509 26.94 21.93 16.56
C ASP A 509 28.22 22.71 16.88
N GLU A 510 28.69 22.56 18.11
CA GLU A 510 30.12 22.61 18.44
C GLU A 510 30.53 21.15 18.64
N TYR A 511 31.48 20.64 17.85
CA TYR A 511 32.68 19.96 18.36
C TYR A 511 33.66 19.69 17.20
N GLU A 512 34.90 20.04 17.47
CA GLU A 512 36.07 19.99 16.58
C GLU A 512 36.53 18.57 16.24
N ASN A 513 37.24 18.51 15.11
CA ASN A 513 38.12 17.46 14.62
C ASN A 513 38.93 16.72 15.70
N GLU A 514 39.04 15.39 15.56
CA GLU A 514 40.30 14.66 15.67
C GLU A 514 40.20 13.25 15.05
N GLY A 515 41.15 12.91 14.18
CA GLY A 515 41.77 11.57 14.12
C GLY A 515 41.16 10.48 13.23
N GLU A 516 41.89 10.15 12.16
CA GLU A 516 41.87 8.86 11.45
C GLU A 516 41.98 7.66 12.40
N ASP A 517 41.23 6.57 12.17
CA ASP A 517 41.81 5.26 11.81
C ASP A 517 40.72 4.25 11.39
N ASP A 518 41.13 3.33 10.55
CA ASP A 518 40.38 2.30 9.84
C ASP A 518 39.62 1.28 10.72
N SER A 519 38.69 0.59 10.03
CA SER A 519 38.35 -0.83 10.16
C SER A 519 36.99 -1.22 10.78
N ILE A 520 36.16 -1.84 9.91
CA ILE A 520 35.30 -3.02 10.16
C ILE A 520 34.16 -2.86 11.19
N TYR A 521 32.91 -2.81 10.71
CA TYR A 521 31.88 -3.84 11.03
C TYR A 521 30.53 -3.55 10.33
N ASN A 522 30.05 -4.56 9.61
CA ASN A 522 28.68 -4.74 9.09
C ASN A 522 27.81 -5.31 10.23
N PRO A 523 26.56 -4.87 10.43
CA PRO A 523 25.43 -5.63 9.86
C PRO A 523 24.23 -4.81 9.38
#